data_AF-A0A3N9NF43-F1
#
_entry.id   AF-A0A3N9NF43-F1
#
_cell.length_a   1.000
_cell.length_b   1.000
_cell.length_c   1.000
_cell.angle_alpha   90.00
_cell.angle_beta   90.00
_cell.angle_gamma   90.00
#
_symmetry.space_group_name_H-M   'P 1'
#
loop_
_entity.id
_entity.type
_entity.pdbx_description
1 polymer ?
#
loop_
_entity_poly.entity_id
_entity_poly.type
_entity_poly.pdbx_seq_one_letter_code
_entity_poly.pdbx_strand_id
1 'polypeptide(L)'
;NMMRCIQDSGICMAMLGKLYALPNTQLTRRLQREGRLFENGSTMRKLGTEIDQMTSGLNFVTTRPRIDVLRDYVKVIKYIYDPKRYYERACYTSLHLKPNYHHKPNFVRMLRSIKAFLKLAVIIGLDKTTGWLYWKTLLKVLSKNPGAIEATINLSAMFIHFRKQSKFVVGLTNIEIAHSKSITEVPYHDLMFQEEKIYVNHTPNVGLSVISHFHDDRSQSIQLSS
;
A
#
# COMPACT_ATOMS: atom_id res chain seq x y z
N ASN A 1 14.14 -10.66 -10.19
CA ASN A 1 13.90 -10.04 -8.87
C ASN A 1 12.82 -8.96 -9.01
N MET A 2 11.90 -8.86 -8.05
CA MET A 2 10.71 -7.98 -8.02
C MET A 2 11.00 -6.52 -8.39
N MET A 3 12.10 -5.94 -7.89
CA MET A 3 12.48 -4.54 -8.20
C MET A 3 12.69 -4.30 -9.71
N ARG A 4 13.29 -5.26 -10.43
CA ARG A 4 13.47 -5.17 -11.89
C ARG A 4 12.13 -5.30 -12.61
N CYS A 5 11.30 -6.27 -12.21
CA CYS A 5 9.97 -6.44 -12.78
C CYS A 5 9.13 -5.14 -12.70
N ILE A 6 9.11 -4.49 -11.53
CA ILE A 6 8.42 -3.20 -11.35
C ILE A 6 9.06 -2.11 -12.23
N GLN A 7 10.38 -2.07 -12.31
CA GLN A 7 11.10 -1.08 -13.13
C GLN A 7 10.82 -1.24 -14.62
N ASP A 8 10.96 -2.45 -15.14
CA ASP A 8 10.92 -2.75 -16.57
C ASP A 8 9.49 -2.72 -17.11
N SER A 9 8.49 -3.00 -16.27
CA SER A 9 7.06 -2.88 -16.63
C SER A 9 6.52 -1.44 -16.59
N GLY A 10 7.28 -0.48 -16.06
CA GLY A 10 6.84 0.92 -15.94
C GLY A 10 5.77 1.17 -14.87
N ILE A 11 5.51 0.23 -13.95
CA ILE A 11 4.46 0.39 -12.93
C ILE A 11 4.80 1.56 -11.99
N CYS A 12 4.10 2.68 -12.12
CA CYS A 12 4.27 3.84 -11.25
C CYS A 12 3.62 3.65 -9.88
N MET A 13 2.42 3.06 -9.86
CA MET A 13 1.56 2.90 -8.67
C MET A 13 1.69 1.49 -8.09
N ALA A 14 2.88 1.15 -7.59
CA ALA A 14 3.15 -0.18 -7.03
C ALA A 14 2.71 -0.28 -5.56
N MET A 15 1.56 -0.92 -5.32
CA MET A 15 1.07 -1.22 -3.97
C MET A 15 1.76 -2.47 -3.42
N LEU A 16 2.79 -2.28 -2.59
CA LEU A 16 3.56 -3.37 -2.00
C LEU A 16 3.27 -3.51 -0.49
N GLY A 17 2.56 -4.56 -0.09
CA GLY A 17 2.30 -4.87 1.32
C GLY A 17 3.28 -5.89 1.92
N LYS A 18 3.32 -5.96 3.25
CA LYS A 18 3.86 -7.13 3.97
C LYS A 18 2.79 -8.23 3.90
N LEU A 19 3.20 -9.49 3.87
CA LEU A 19 2.24 -10.59 3.80
C LEU A 19 1.49 -10.72 5.14
N TYR A 20 0.16 -10.65 5.07
CA TYR A 20 -0.72 -10.84 6.22
C TYR A 20 -1.68 -12.00 5.94
N ALA A 21 -1.79 -12.93 6.89
CA ALA A 21 -2.73 -14.04 6.81
C ALA A 21 -4.13 -13.57 7.25
N LEU A 22 -4.99 -13.26 6.27
CA LEU A 22 -6.36 -12.81 6.52
C LEU A 22 -7.25 -13.94 7.07
N PRO A 23 -8.25 -13.64 7.92
CA PRO A 23 -9.16 -14.65 8.46
C PRO A 23 -9.81 -15.51 7.38
N ASN A 24 -10.03 -16.80 7.68
CA ASN A 24 -10.74 -17.74 6.81
C ASN A 24 -10.10 -18.00 5.42
N THR A 25 -8.84 -17.63 5.20
CA THR A 25 -8.13 -17.93 3.95
C THR A 25 -7.41 -19.29 3.98
N GLN A 26 -7.01 -19.78 2.80
CA GLN A 26 -6.17 -20.99 2.70
C GLN A 26 -4.83 -20.82 3.41
N LEU A 27 -4.23 -19.63 3.35
CA LEU A 27 -2.97 -19.31 4.01
C LEU A 27 -3.09 -19.45 5.52
N THR A 28 -4.15 -18.89 6.10
CA THR A 28 -4.44 -18.97 7.55
C THR A 28 -4.61 -20.41 8.01
N ARG A 29 -5.45 -21.20 7.33
CA ARG A 29 -5.63 -22.63 7.64
C ARG A 29 -4.31 -23.41 7.54
N ARG A 30 -3.45 -23.07 6.59
CA ARG A 30 -2.14 -23.71 6.43
C ARG A 30 -1.20 -23.34 7.57
N LEU A 31 -1.07 -22.04 7.88
CA LEU A 31 -0.20 -21.55 8.94
C LEU A 31 -0.62 -22.02 10.33
N GLN A 32 -1.93 -22.16 10.59
CA GLN A 32 -2.45 -22.77 11.82
C GLN A 32 -2.02 -24.23 11.94
N ARG A 33 -2.20 -25.03 10.88
CA ARG A 33 -1.74 -26.43 10.85
C ARG A 33 -0.23 -26.55 11.02
N GLU A 34 0.54 -25.57 10.55
CA GLU A 34 2.00 -25.50 10.73
C GLU A 34 2.42 -24.93 12.11
N GLY A 35 1.50 -24.48 12.95
CA GLY A 35 1.82 -23.84 14.25
C GLY A 35 2.57 -22.51 14.11
N ARG A 36 2.45 -21.82 12.97
CA ARG A 36 3.21 -20.61 12.63
C ARG A 36 2.39 -19.33 12.71
N LEU A 37 1.06 -19.42 12.75
CA LEU A 37 0.18 -18.26 12.85
C LEU A 37 0.18 -17.69 14.27
N PHE A 38 0.20 -16.36 14.40
CA PHE A 38 -0.14 -15.69 15.65
C PHE A 38 -1.63 -15.34 15.56
N GLU A 39 -2.52 -16.09 16.22
CA GLU A 39 -3.98 -15.93 16.08
C GLU A 39 -4.46 -14.58 16.63
N ASN A 40 -3.75 -14.05 17.64
CA ASN A 40 -4.07 -12.77 18.29
C ASN A 40 -2.90 -11.75 18.33
N GLY A 41 -1.71 -12.16 17.88
CA GLY A 41 -0.46 -11.41 18.03
C GLY A 41 -0.02 -10.70 16.75
N SER A 42 -0.49 -9.47 16.53
CA SER A 42 0.25 -8.51 15.71
C SER A 42 0.77 -7.40 16.63
N THR A 43 2.09 -7.19 16.66
CA THR A 43 2.72 -6.18 17.54
C THR A 43 2.19 -4.78 17.25
N MET A 44 1.67 -4.55 16.03
CA MET A 44 1.12 -3.26 15.62
C MET A 44 -0.32 -3.04 16.14
N ARG A 45 -1.03 -4.07 16.61
CA ARG A 45 -2.31 -3.90 17.33
C ARG A 45 -2.13 -3.05 18.60
N LYS A 46 -0.96 -3.16 19.24
CA LYS A 46 -0.56 -2.35 20.40
C LYS A 46 -0.15 -0.92 20.06
N LEU A 47 0.27 -0.64 18.82
CA LEU A 47 0.69 0.71 18.42
C LEU A 47 -0.49 1.57 17.90
N GLY A 48 -1.69 1.00 17.79
CA GLY A 48 -2.88 1.70 17.27
C GLY A 48 -2.74 2.19 15.83
N THR A 49 -1.73 1.70 15.10
CA THR A 49 -1.34 2.20 13.78
C THR A 49 -1.51 1.18 12.65
N GLU A 50 -2.23 0.07 12.90
CA GLU A 50 -2.64 -0.84 11.83
C GLU A 50 -3.78 -0.22 11.04
N ILE A 51 -3.45 0.42 9.93
CA ILE A 51 -4.42 1.12 9.09
C ILE A 51 -4.62 0.37 7.77
N ASP A 52 -3.60 -0.36 7.27
CA ASP A 52 -3.63 -1.07 5.98
C ASP A 52 -2.58 -2.20 5.82
N GLN A 53 -2.63 -2.96 4.72
CA GLN A 53 -1.66 -4.04 4.38
C GLN A 53 -0.21 -3.58 4.17
N MET A 54 0.04 -2.27 4.02
CA MET A 54 1.38 -1.68 3.87
C MET A 54 2.02 -1.45 5.25
N THR A 55 1.19 -1.27 6.28
CA THR A 55 1.59 -0.99 7.66
C THR A 55 1.41 -2.20 8.57
N SER A 56 0.35 -2.99 8.37
CA SER A 56 0.06 -4.25 9.06
C SER A 56 1.24 -5.21 8.96
N GLY A 57 1.68 -5.72 10.12
CA GLY A 57 2.87 -6.55 10.25
C GLY A 57 2.71 -7.98 9.73
N LEU A 58 3.80 -8.75 9.74
CA LEU A 58 3.74 -10.19 9.52
C LEU A 58 3.10 -10.87 10.76
N ASN A 59 1.91 -11.44 10.62
CA ASN A 59 1.17 -12.11 11.70
C ASN A 59 1.48 -13.61 11.83
N PHE A 60 2.67 -14.04 11.38
CA PHE A 60 3.11 -15.43 11.48
C PHE A 60 4.64 -15.53 11.49
N VAL A 61 5.16 -16.69 11.90
CA VAL A 61 6.59 -17.04 11.85
C VAL A 61 7.01 -17.23 10.39
N THR A 62 7.88 -16.37 9.88
CA THR A 62 8.42 -16.48 8.52
C THR A 62 9.46 -17.61 8.41
N THR A 63 9.63 -18.19 7.22
CA THR A 63 10.67 -19.22 6.98
C THR A 63 12.08 -18.62 6.96
N ARG A 64 12.18 -17.31 6.70
CA ARG A 64 13.41 -16.51 6.79
C ARG A 64 13.41 -15.72 8.10
N PRO A 65 14.57 -15.27 8.61
CA PRO A 65 14.61 -14.35 9.74
C PRO A 65 13.72 -13.13 9.49
N ARG A 66 12.83 -12.82 10.44
CA ARG A 66 11.85 -11.70 10.32
C ARG A 66 12.53 -10.39 9.93
N ILE A 67 13.65 -10.09 10.58
CA ILE A 67 14.42 -8.86 10.35
C ILE A 67 14.87 -8.75 8.88
N ASP A 68 15.27 -9.85 8.26
CA ASP A 68 15.73 -9.82 6.86
C ASP A 68 14.57 -9.60 5.90
N VAL A 69 13.40 -10.16 6.20
CA VAL A 69 12.16 -9.89 5.43
C VAL A 69 11.79 -8.40 5.51
N LEU A 70 11.85 -7.80 6.70
CA LEU A 70 11.55 -6.38 6.90
C LEU A 70 12.58 -5.46 6.23
N ARG A 71 13.88 -5.84 6.27
CA ARG A 71 14.95 -5.11 5.55
C ARG A 71 14.77 -5.17 4.05
N ASP A 72 14.43 -6.34 3.50
CA ASP A 72 14.13 -6.51 2.08
C ASP A 72 12.93 -5.65 1.67
N TYR A 73 11.88 -5.62 2.50
CA TYR A 73 10.71 -4.76 2.28
C TYR A 73 11.10 -3.27 2.20
N VAL A 74 11.85 -2.76 3.19
CA VAL A 74 12.37 -1.38 3.20
C VAL A 74 13.21 -1.10 1.95
N LYS A 75 14.07 -2.05 1.56
CA LYS A 75 14.94 -1.93 0.37
C LYS A 75 14.10 -1.76 -0.90
N VAL A 76 13.04 -2.55 -1.06
CA VAL A 76 12.16 -2.47 -2.23
C VAL A 76 11.38 -1.15 -2.24
N ILE A 77 10.77 -0.75 -1.12
CA ILE A 77 10.02 0.52 -1.02
C ILE A 77 10.91 1.73 -1.36
N LYS A 78 12.13 1.78 -0.80
CA LYS A 78 13.11 2.82 -1.13
C LYS A 78 13.51 2.80 -2.61
N TYR A 79 13.68 1.62 -3.20
CA TYR A 79 14.05 1.48 -4.60
C TYR A 79 12.94 1.96 -5.54
N ILE A 80 11.70 1.51 -5.33
CA ILE A 80 10.61 1.83 -6.26
C ILE A 80 10.20 3.30 -6.15
N TYR A 81 10.23 3.90 -4.96
CA TYR A 81 9.86 5.30 -4.76
C TYR A 81 11.06 6.26 -4.70
N ASP A 82 12.24 5.81 -5.13
CA ASP A 82 13.33 6.70 -5.49
C ASP A 82 12.86 7.65 -6.61
N PRO A 83 13.06 8.97 -6.48
CA PRO A 83 12.60 9.94 -7.48
C PRO A 83 13.04 9.61 -8.90
N LYS A 84 14.33 9.30 -9.11
CA LYS A 84 14.86 9.06 -10.45
C LYS A 84 14.20 7.83 -11.06
N ARG A 85 14.12 6.73 -10.31
CA ARG A 85 13.50 5.48 -10.77
C ARG A 85 12.01 5.64 -11.04
N TYR A 86 11.30 6.37 -10.19
CA TYR A 86 9.88 6.64 -10.40
C TYR A 86 9.65 7.43 -11.69
N TYR A 87 10.40 8.51 -11.92
CA TYR A 87 10.24 9.33 -13.13
C TYR A 87 10.70 8.60 -14.40
N GLU A 88 11.67 7.69 -14.32
CA GLU A 88 12.00 6.78 -15.43
C GLU A 88 10.79 5.91 -15.80
N ARG A 89 10.09 5.32 -14.82
CA ARG A 89 8.86 4.54 -15.07
C ARG A 89 7.71 5.42 -15.57
N ALA A 90 7.51 6.59 -14.99
CA ALA A 90 6.47 7.53 -15.41
C ALA A 90 6.70 7.97 -16.87
N CYS A 91 7.94 8.23 -17.26
CA CYS A 91 8.31 8.51 -18.63
C CYS A 91 8.02 7.32 -19.55
N TYR A 92 8.49 6.12 -19.19
CA TYR A 92 8.25 4.91 -19.96
C TYR A 92 6.75 4.68 -20.18
N THR A 93 5.95 4.67 -19.12
CA THR A 93 4.50 4.44 -19.17
C THR A 93 3.79 5.50 -20.00
N SER A 94 4.15 6.78 -19.83
CA SER A 94 3.55 7.87 -20.61
C SER A 94 3.87 7.78 -22.10
N LEU A 95 5.06 7.30 -22.48
CA LEU A 95 5.41 7.10 -23.88
C LEU A 95 4.70 5.91 -24.54
N HIS A 96 4.27 4.92 -23.75
CA HIS A 96 3.55 3.74 -24.25
C HIS A 96 2.02 3.86 -24.12
N LEU A 97 1.53 4.88 -23.44
CA LEU A 97 0.10 5.12 -23.28
C LEU A 97 -0.54 5.50 -24.61
N LYS A 98 -1.74 4.98 -24.87
CA LYS A 98 -2.60 5.39 -25.99
C LYS A 98 -3.91 5.96 -25.43
N PRO A 99 -3.91 7.21 -24.96
CA PRO A 99 -5.10 7.82 -24.38
C PRO A 99 -6.22 7.89 -25.41
N ASN A 100 -7.40 7.37 -25.05
CA ASN A 100 -8.60 7.51 -25.86
C ASN A 100 -9.62 8.35 -25.12
N TYR A 101 -9.66 9.65 -25.44
CA TYR A 101 -10.56 10.60 -24.80
C TYR A 101 -11.92 10.58 -25.49
N HIS A 102 -12.88 9.85 -24.92
CA HIS A 102 -14.24 9.78 -25.44
C HIS A 102 -15.09 11.04 -25.18
N HIS A 103 -14.66 11.92 -24.26
CA HIS A 103 -15.39 13.12 -23.88
C HIS A 103 -14.75 14.39 -24.46
N LYS A 104 -15.52 15.19 -25.19
CA LYS A 104 -15.11 16.50 -25.70
C LYS A 104 -15.77 17.61 -24.87
N PRO A 105 -15.06 18.27 -23.95
CA PRO A 105 -15.63 19.35 -23.17
C PRO A 105 -15.90 20.59 -24.05
N ASN A 106 -16.92 21.37 -23.71
CA ASN A 106 -17.15 22.67 -24.35
C ASN A 106 -15.99 23.66 -24.06
N PHE A 107 -15.79 24.66 -24.92
CA PHE A 107 -14.66 25.59 -24.95
C PHE A 107 -14.39 26.28 -23.59
N VAL A 108 -15.42 26.74 -22.90
CA VAL A 108 -15.27 27.37 -21.56
C VAL A 108 -14.72 26.39 -20.53
N ARG A 109 -15.19 25.14 -20.56
CA ARG A 109 -14.73 24.07 -19.67
C ARG A 109 -13.30 23.65 -20.03
N MET A 110 -12.98 23.59 -21.32
CA MET A 110 -11.61 23.34 -21.82
C MET A 110 -10.63 24.41 -21.31
N LEU A 111 -10.93 25.70 -21.45
CA LEU A 111 -10.07 26.78 -20.96
C LEU A 111 -9.85 26.71 -19.44
N ARG A 112 -10.90 26.43 -18.67
CA ARG A 112 -10.79 26.25 -17.22
C ARG A 112 -9.90 25.07 -16.86
N SER A 113 -10.05 23.94 -17.56
CA SER A 113 -9.20 22.76 -17.40
C SER A 113 -7.74 23.06 -17.72
N ILE A 114 -7.46 23.77 -18.81
CA ILE A 114 -6.08 24.17 -19.17
C ILE A 114 -5.45 25.05 -18.08
N LYS A 115 -6.20 26.01 -17.52
CA LYS A 115 -5.68 26.86 -16.43
C LYS A 115 -5.34 26.04 -15.17
N ALA A 116 -6.22 25.12 -14.78
CA ALA A 116 -5.97 24.22 -13.65
C ALA A 116 -4.78 23.30 -13.92
N PHE A 117 -4.68 22.79 -15.15
CA PHE A 117 -3.61 21.94 -15.62
C PHE A 117 -2.24 22.63 -15.54
N LEU A 118 -2.12 23.85 -16.06
CA LEU A 118 -0.90 24.65 -16.01
C LEU A 118 -0.50 24.98 -14.58
N LYS A 119 -1.47 25.35 -13.72
CA LYS A 119 -1.19 25.61 -12.31
C LYS A 119 -0.61 24.37 -11.62
N LEU A 120 -1.19 23.20 -11.86
CA LEU A 120 -0.69 21.94 -11.31
C LEU A 120 0.70 21.59 -11.84
N ALA A 121 0.94 21.79 -13.15
CA ALA A 121 2.22 21.57 -13.78
C ALA A 121 3.34 22.38 -13.12
N VAL A 122 3.09 23.67 -12.90
CA VAL A 122 4.04 24.58 -12.25
C VAL A 122 4.30 24.17 -10.81
N ILE A 123 3.26 23.86 -10.03
CA ILE A 123 3.40 23.45 -8.63
C ILE A 123 4.30 22.22 -8.49
N ILE A 124 4.08 21.20 -9.34
CA ILE A 124 4.90 19.97 -9.34
C ILE A 124 6.33 20.30 -9.80
N GLY A 125 6.47 21.13 -10.84
CA GLY A 125 7.76 21.51 -11.40
C GLY A 125 8.65 22.38 -10.49
N LEU A 126 8.09 23.01 -9.46
CA LEU A 126 8.83 23.81 -8.48
C LEU A 126 9.38 22.99 -7.30
N ASP A 127 9.11 21.68 -7.23
CA ASP A 127 9.68 20.84 -6.17
C ASP A 127 11.21 20.75 -6.31
N LYS A 128 11.94 21.17 -5.26
CA LYS A 128 13.42 21.22 -5.28
C LYS A 128 14.08 19.86 -5.49
N THR A 129 13.40 18.76 -5.15
CA THR A 129 13.98 17.40 -5.29
C THR A 129 13.70 16.81 -6.66
N THR A 130 12.53 17.08 -7.24
CA THR A 130 12.00 16.36 -8.39
C THR A 130 11.66 17.22 -9.59
N GLY A 131 11.69 18.55 -9.46
CA GLY A 131 11.34 19.49 -10.52
C GLY A 131 12.14 19.26 -11.80
N TRP A 132 13.45 19.03 -11.72
CA TRP A 132 14.25 18.71 -12.90
C TRP A 132 13.83 17.38 -13.57
N LEU A 133 13.57 16.33 -12.77
CA LEU A 133 13.09 15.04 -13.29
C LEU A 133 11.71 15.18 -13.95
N TYR A 134 10.84 15.99 -13.34
CA TYR A 134 9.53 16.33 -13.84
C TYR A 134 9.62 17.05 -15.20
N TRP A 135 10.33 18.17 -15.27
CA TRP A 135 10.45 18.95 -16.52
C TRP A 135 11.10 18.14 -17.63
N LYS A 136 12.17 17.37 -17.32
CA LYS A 136 12.80 16.45 -18.28
C LYS A 136 11.80 15.42 -18.83
N THR A 137 10.97 14.85 -17.96
CA THR A 137 9.95 13.86 -18.35
C THR A 137 8.84 14.51 -19.16
N LEU A 138 8.33 15.65 -18.70
CA LEU A 138 7.24 16.38 -19.33
C LEU A 138 7.61 16.84 -20.75
N LEU A 139 8.79 17.44 -20.93
CA LEU A 139 9.25 17.89 -22.24
C LEU A 139 9.46 16.71 -23.20
N LYS A 140 9.99 15.58 -22.70
CA LYS A 140 10.16 14.36 -23.51
C LYS A 140 8.81 13.77 -23.95
N VAL A 141 7.81 13.75 -23.07
CA VAL A 141 6.47 13.27 -23.41
C VAL A 141 5.76 14.24 -24.34
N LEU A 142 5.84 15.55 -24.10
CA LEU A 142 5.28 16.58 -24.97
C LEU A 142 5.78 16.45 -26.43
N SER A 143 7.06 16.11 -26.62
CA SER A 143 7.65 15.90 -27.96
C SER A 143 7.24 14.58 -28.62
N LYS A 144 7.06 13.49 -27.86
CA LYS A 144 6.90 12.13 -28.44
C LYS A 144 5.50 11.54 -28.32
N ASN A 145 4.74 11.94 -27.31
CA ASN A 145 3.37 11.48 -27.07
C ASN A 145 2.55 12.57 -26.37
N PRO A 146 2.23 13.69 -27.07
CA PRO A 146 1.51 14.81 -26.46
C PRO A 146 0.13 14.42 -25.92
N GLY A 147 -0.50 13.38 -26.46
CA GLY A 147 -1.76 12.85 -25.94
C GLY A 147 -1.66 12.38 -24.49
N ALA A 148 -0.50 11.89 -24.05
CA ALA A 148 -0.28 11.36 -22.69
C ALA A 148 0.17 12.41 -21.66
N ILE A 149 0.16 13.70 -22.01
CA ILE A 149 0.60 14.79 -21.13
C ILE A 149 -0.23 14.82 -19.84
N GLU A 150 -1.55 14.65 -19.93
CA GLU A 150 -2.42 14.65 -18.75
C GLU A 150 -2.07 13.51 -17.79
N ALA A 151 -1.92 12.29 -18.34
CA ALA A 151 -1.48 11.12 -17.57
C ALA A 151 -0.10 11.35 -16.93
N THR A 152 0.83 11.99 -17.65
CA THR A 152 2.18 12.29 -17.14
C THR A 152 2.13 13.22 -15.93
N ILE A 153 1.31 14.27 -15.99
CA ILE A 153 1.13 15.19 -14.86
C ILE A 153 0.46 14.48 -13.69
N ASN A 154 -0.59 13.68 -13.94
CA ASN A 154 -1.27 12.92 -12.90
C ASN A 154 -0.33 11.93 -12.19
N LEU A 155 0.48 11.17 -12.95
CA LEU A 155 1.49 10.28 -12.41
C LEU A 155 2.55 11.05 -11.60
N SER A 156 2.94 12.24 -12.05
CA SER A 156 3.88 13.09 -11.32
C SER A 156 3.27 13.65 -10.03
N ALA A 157 1.99 14.03 -10.04
CA ALA A 157 1.26 14.47 -8.85
C ALA A 157 1.15 13.34 -7.81
N MET A 158 0.83 12.12 -8.26
CA MET A 158 0.76 10.94 -7.39
C MET A 158 2.08 10.64 -6.69
N PHE A 159 3.21 10.95 -7.31
CA PHE A 159 4.53 10.77 -6.68
C PHE A 159 4.65 11.55 -5.35
N ILE A 160 4.03 12.72 -5.23
CA ILE A 160 4.08 13.53 -4.01
C ILE A 160 3.50 12.72 -2.83
N HIS A 161 2.36 12.05 -3.07
CA HIS A 161 1.72 11.20 -2.08
C HIS A 161 2.55 9.95 -1.79
N PHE A 162 3.02 9.26 -2.84
CA PHE A 162 3.82 8.04 -2.65
C PHE A 162 5.15 8.29 -1.96
N ARG A 163 5.81 9.42 -2.22
CA ARG A 163 7.04 9.80 -1.52
C ARG A 163 6.79 10.03 -0.03
N LYS A 164 5.65 10.63 0.34
CA LYS A 164 5.26 10.80 1.75
C LYS A 164 4.94 9.46 2.39
N GLN A 165 4.13 8.64 1.71
CA GLN A 165 3.75 7.31 2.18
C GLN A 165 4.97 6.40 2.34
N SER A 166 5.90 6.39 1.38
CA SER A 166 7.09 5.55 1.42
C SER A 166 7.97 5.88 2.64
N LYS A 167 8.14 7.17 2.95
CA LYS A 167 8.87 7.62 4.15
C LYS A 167 8.18 7.15 5.44
N PHE A 168 6.86 7.27 5.51
CA PHE A 168 6.08 6.83 6.66
C PHE A 168 6.21 5.32 6.89
N VAL A 169 5.99 4.52 5.85
CA VAL A 169 6.06 3.05 5.88
C VAL A 169 7.47 2.56 6.23
N VAL A 170 8.49 3.17 5.62
CA VAL A 170 9.90 2.87 5.94
C VAL A 170 10.21 3.23 7.39
N GLY A 171 9.70 4.36 7.89
CA GLY A 171 9.87 4.78 9.28
C GLY A 171 9.29 3.74 10.25
N LEU A 172 8.01 3.37 10.08
CA LEU A 172 7.35 2.35 10.90
C LEU A 172 8.09 1.00 10.84
N THR A 173 8.51 0.58 9.65
CA THR A 173 9.23 -0.70 9.50
C THR A 173 10.60 -0.67 10.19
N ASN A 174 11.31 0.45 10.18
CA ASN A 174 12.57 0.58 10.90
C ASN A 174 12.38 0.52 12.42
N ILE A 175 11.28 1.08 12.94
CA ILE A 175 10.90 0.93 14.36
C ILE A 175 10.63 -0.54 14.67
N GLU A 176 9.88 -1.24 13.81
CA GLU A 176 9.61 -2.68 13.94
C GLU A 176 10.90 -3.52 13.95
N ILE A 177 11.87 -3.18 13.09
CA ILE A 177 13.20 -3.82 13.06
C ILE A 177 13.96 -3.56 14.36
N ALA A 178 13.96 -2.33 14.88
CA ALA A 178 14.65 -1.97 16.10
C ALA A 178 14.08 -2.72 17.32
N HIS A 179 12.75 -2.75 17.44
CA HIS A 179 12.05 -3.51 18.47
C HIS A 179 12.31 -5.01 18.39
N SER A 180 12.33 -5.58 17.18
CA SER A 180 12.66 -6.99 16.97
C SER A 180 14.09 -7.34 17.37
N LYS A 181 15.02 -6.37 17.31
CA LYS A 181 16.41 -6.54 17.76
C LYS A 181 16.57 -6.38 19.27
N SER A 182 15.87 -5.45 19.92
CA SER A 182 15.96 -5.30 21.38
C SER A 182 15.41 -6.52 22.12
N ILE A 183 14.47 -7.22 21.49
CA ILE A 183 13.87 -8.43 22.02
C ILE A 183 14.80 -9.65 21.97
N THR A 184 15.95 -9.65 21.27
CA THR A 184 16.77 -10.87 21.10
C THR A 184 17.29 -11.54 22.38
N GLU A 185 17.10 -10.94 23.57
CA GLU A 185 17.32 -11.60 24.87
C GLU A 185 16.22 -12.64 25.23
N VAL A 186 15.03 -12.58 24.60
CA VAL A 186 13.94 -13.59 24.65
C VAL A 186 13.42 -13.81 23.22
N PRO A 187 13.26 -15.03 22.68
CA PRO A 187 12.89 -15.19 21.27
C PRO A 187 11.58 -14.46 20.95
N TYR A 188 11.60 -13.54 19.97
CA TYR A 188 10.43 -12.71 19.61
C TYR A 188 9.16 -13.53 19.40
N HIS A 189 9.30 -14.70 18.78
CA HIS A 189 8.18 -15.61 18.57
C HIS A 189 7.57 -16.11 19.89
N ASP A 190 8.40 -16.42 20.89
CA ASP A 190 7.95 -16.88 22.19
C ASP A 190 7.17 -15.78 22.92
N LEU A 191 7.58 -14.51 22.80
CA LEU A 191 6.82 -13.38 23.32
C LEU A 191 5.45 -13.26 22.65
N MET A 192 5.37 -13.41 21.32
CA MET A 192 4.10 -13.30 20.60
C MET A 192 3.16 -14.45 20.96
N PHE A 193 3.67 -15.68 21.12
CA PHE A 193 2.88 -16.82 21.58
C PHE A 193 2.52 -16.73 23.08
N GLN A 194 3.33 -16.08 23.91
CA GLN A 194 3.00 -15.79 25.31
C GLN A 194 1.91 -14.73 25.44
N GLU A 195 1.99 -13.63 24.67
CA GLU A 195 0.92 -12.63 24.62
C GLU A 195 -0.41 -13.28 24.23
N GLU A 196 -0.40 -14.18 23.25
CA GLU A 196 -1.57 -14.96 22.85
C GLU A 196 -2.16 -15.77 24.02
N LYS A 197 -1.33 -16.50 24.77
CA LYS A 197 -1.78 -17.24 25.96
C LYS A 197 -2.42 -16.33 27.02
N ILE A 198 -1.85 -15.13 27.24
CA ILE A 198 -2.40 -14.15 28.18
C ILE A 198 -3.76 -13.62 27.70
N TYR A 199 -3.89 -13.33 26.40
CA TYR A 199 -5.17 -12.91 25.82
C TYR A 199 -6.26 -13.97 25.94
N VAL A 200 -5.95 -15.24 25.64
CA VAL A 200 -6.91 -16.36 25.77
C VAL A 200 -7.35 -16.54 27.22
N ASN A 201 -6.45 -16.32 28.20
CA ASN A 201 -6.77 -16.47 29.61
C ASN A 201 -7.56 -15.30 30.22
N HIS A 202 -7.59 -14.13 29.56
CA HIS A 202 -8.32 -12.95 30.03
C HIS A 202 -9.62 -12.65 29.28
N THR A 203 -9.92 -13.39 28.20
CA THR A 203 -11.28 -13.41 27.66
C THR A 203 -12.17 -14.25 28.58
N PRO A 204 -13.22 -13.68 29.22
CA PRO A 204 -14.19 -14.50 29.93
C PRO A 204 -14.74 -15.55 28.96
N ASN A 205 -14.89 -16.77 29.46
CA ASN A 205 -15.33 -17.95 28.72
C ASN A 205 -16.81 -17.75 28.31
N VAL A 206 -17.08 -16.86 27.35
CA VAL A 206 -18.40 -16.71 26.76
C VAL A 206 -18.48 -17.82 25.73
N GLY A 207 -19.10 -18.92 26.15
CA GLY A 207 -19.26 -20.12 25.37
C GLY A 207 -19.81 -19.84 23.97
N LEU A 208 -19.40 -20.71 23.05
CA LEU A 208 -20.05 -20.93 21.77
C LEU A 208 -21.59 -21.05 21.95
N SER A 209 -22.34 -19.96 21.75
CA SER A 209 -23.80 -20.02 21.61
C SER A 209 -24.41 -18.92 20.75
N VAL A 210 -23.67 -18.34 19.79
CA VAL A 210 -24.26 -17.39 18.82
C VAL A 210 -23.80 -17.69 17.40
N ILE A 211 -24.13 -18.89 16.91
CA ILE A 211 -24.25 -19.14 15.47
C ILE A 211 -25.52 -19.98 15.27
N SER A 212 -26.69 -19.33 15.29
CA SER A 212 -27.92 -19.96 14.77
C SER A 212 -29.00 -18.98 14.30
N HIS A 213 -28.74 -17.68 14.15
CA HIS A 213 -29.75 -16.71 13.70
C HIS A 213 -29.22 -15.76 12.62
N PHE A 214 -28.77 -16.32 11.50
CA PHE A 214 -28.64 -15.59 10.23
C PHE A 214 -29.07 -16.49 9.07
N HIS A 215 -30.28 -17.01 9.20
CA HIS A 215 -31.04 -17.53 8.08
C HIS A 215 -32.50 -17.35 8.45
N ASP A 216 -33.06 -16.17 8.13
CA ASP A 216 -34.43 -15.95 7.65
C ASP A 216 -34.84 -14.50 7.95
N ASP A 217 -34.61 -13.61 6.99
CA ASP A 217 -35.38 -12.36 6.91
C ASP A 217 -35.26 -11.77 5.50
N ARG A 218 -35.88 -12.46 4.55
CA ARG A 218 -36.26 -11.89 3.24
C ARG A 218 -37.69 -12.27 2.94
N SER A 219 -38.63 -11.68 3.68
CA SER A 219 -40.01 -11.52 3.21
C SER A 219 -40.77 -10.54 4.10
N GLN A 220 -41.42 -9.56 3.44
CA GLN A 220 -42.44 -8.63 3.97
C GLN A 220 -41.83 -7.43 4.72
N SER A 221 -42.18 -6.16 4.48
CA SER A 221 -43.41 -5.58 3.97
C SER A 221 -43.18 -4.14 3.47
N ILE A 222 -43.58 -3.83 2.24
CA ILE A 222 -43.96 -2.48 1.82
C ILE A 222 -45.50 -2.46 1.83
N GLN A 223 -46.08 -1.77 2.81
CA GLN A 223 -47.46 -1.29 2.76
C GLN A 223 -47.45 0.18 3.16
N LEU A 224 -47.69 1.04 2.18
CA LEU A 224 -48.07 2.44 2.35
C LEU A 224 -49.60 2.48 2.44
N SER A 225 -50.14 3.14 3.46
CA SER A 225 -51.57 3.44 3.57
C SER A 225 -51.80 4.95 3.65
N SER A 226 -52.81 5.38 2.88
CA SER A 226 -53.60 6.62 2.91
C SER A 226 -52.91 7.93 2.56
#